data_AF-A0A1Y0HIN6-F1
#
_entry.id   AF-A0A1Y0HIN6-F1
#
_cell.length_a   1.000
_cell.length_b   1.000
_cell.length_c   1.000
_cell.angle_alpha   90.00
_cell.angle_beta   90.00
_cell.angle_gamma   90.00
#
_symmetry.space_group_name_H-M   'P 1'
#
loop_
_entity.id
_entity.type
_entity.pdbx_description
1 polymer ?
#
loop_
_entity_poly.entity_id
_entity_poly.type
_entity_poly.pdbx_seq_one_letter_code
_entity_poly.pdbx_strand_id
1 'polypeptide(L)'
;MRDLELKNVIKLNGREFLISTISMHVRHSFFEGDAKKVVYETMVFEIINDEVQFHHPIFNERYNMPDEAISEHGAIIKHPENFFIL
;
A
#
# COMPACT_ATOMS: atom_id res chain seq x y z
N MET A 1 -20.43 3.44 -0.28
CA MET A 1 -19.11 3.78 -0.85
C MET A 1 -18.35 2.47 -0.91
N ARG A 2 -17.84 2.04 -2.07
CA ARG A 2 -17.06 0.79 -2.14
C ARG A 2 -15.70 1.05 -1.48
N ASP A 3 -15.23 0.10 -0.69
CA ASP A 3 -13.90 0.15 -0.11
C ASP A 3 -12.87 0.19 -1.26
N LEU A 4 -11.85 1.05 -1.12
CA LEU A 4 -10.76 1.16 -2.09
C LEU A 4 -9.87 -0.08 -1.93
N GLU A 5 -9.69 -0.82 -3.01
CA GLU A 5 -8.79 -1.97 -3.06
C GLU A 5 -8.09 -1.99 -4.43
N LEU A 6 -6.78 -1.75 -4.44
CA LEU A 6 -5.92 -1.82 -5.63
C LEU A 6 -4.81 -2.83 -5.39
N LYS A 7 -4.49 -3.61 -6.42
CA LYS A 7 -3.49 -4.66 -6.35
C LYS A 7 -2.76 -4.82 -7.68
N ASN A 8 -1.45 -4.64 -7.66
CA ASN A 8 -0.59 -4.77 -8.82
C ASN A 8 0.66 -5.56 -8.47
N VAL A 9 1.07 -6.46 -9.36
CA VAL A 9 2.36 -7.14 -9.27
C VAL A 9 3.26 -6.56 -10.36
N ILE A 10 4.46 -6.16 -9.98
CA ILE A 10 5.47 -5.66 -10.91
C ILE A 10 6.75 -6.48 -10.80
N LYS A 11 7.55 -6.48 -11.88
CA LYS A 11 8.88 -7.09 -11.90
C LYS A 11 9.92 -6.00 -12.10
N LEU A 12 10.94 -5.98 -11.26
CA LEU A 12 12.04 -5.02 -11.35
C LEU A 12 13.36 -5.75 -11.03
N ASN A 13 14.34 -5.67 -11.94
CA ASN A 13 15.67 -6.28 -11.78
C ASN A 13 15.63 -7.78 -11.41
N GLY A 14 14.66 -8.53 -11.95
CA GLY A 14 14.50 -9.97 -11.67
C GLY A 14 13.83 -10.30 -10.34
N ARG A 15 13.43 -9.29 -9.55
CA ARG A 15 12.63 -9.43 -8.32
C ARG A 15 11.17 -9.09 -8.63
N GLU A 16 10.26 -9.69 -7.88
CA GLU A 16 8.82 -9.44 -8.01
C GLU A 16 8.29 -8.73 -6.76
N PHE A 17 7.38 -7.79 -6.98
CA PHE A 17 6.83 -6.96 -5.90
C PHE A 17 5.32 -6.88 -6.01
N LEU A 18 4.65 -7.03 -4.87
CA LEU A 18 3.23 -6.78 -4.70
C LEU A 18 3.03 -5.36 -4.18
N ILE A 19 2.34 -4.53 -4.95
CA ILE A 19 1.87 -3.20 -4.55
C ILE A 19 0.38 -3.32 -4.24
N SER A 20 -0.01 -2.92 -3.04
CA SER A 20 -1.38 -3.05 -2.53
C SER A 20 -1.84 -1.75 -1.89
N THR A 21 -3.03 -1.27 -2.25
CA THR A 21 -3.66 -0.14 -1.57
C THR A 21 -5.04 -0.54 -1.07
N ILE A 22 -5.31 -0.35 0.20
CA ILE A 22 -6.58 -0.72 0.84
C ILE A 22 -7.14 0.44 1.67
N SER A 23 -8.47 0.56 1.75
CA SER A 23 -9.13 1.39 2.76
C SER A 23 -9.36 0.62 4.04
N MET A 24 -9.13 1.24 5.19
CA MET A 24 -9.38 0.64 6.50
C MET A 24 -9.84 1.66 7.54
N HIS A 25 -10.53 1.17 8.58
CA HIS A 25 -10.90 2.00 9.74
C HIS A 25 -9.74 2.11 10.73
N VAL A 26 -9.57 3.28 11.34
CA VAL A 26 -8.56 3.50 12.38
C VAL A 26 -8.89 2.66 13.62
N ARG A 27 -8.04 1.69 13.97
CA ARG A 27 -8.25 0.78 15.12
C ARG A 27 -7.79 1.34 16.47
N HIS A 28 -6.81 2.26 16.49
CA HIS A 28 -6.25 2.86 17.71
C HIS A 28 -6.74 4.30 17.88
N SER A 29 -8.04 4.43 18.08
CA SER A 29 -8.75 5.69 18.17
C SER A 29 -8.73 6.18 19.62
N PHE A 30 -8.01 7.28 19.93
CA PHE A 30 -7.97 7.86 21.27
C PHE A 30 -9.19 8.73 21.59
N PHE A 31 -9.90 9.22 20.55
CA PHE A 31 -11.08 10.09 20.67
C PHE A 31 -12.33 9.41 20.12
N GLU A 32 -13.50 9.72 20.70
CA GLU A 32 -14.78 9.25 20.19
C GLU A 32 -14.97 9.71 18.73
N GLY A 33 -15.30 8.75 17.85
CA GLY A 33 -15.52 9.00 16.42
C GLY A 33 -14.33 8.71 15.51
N ASP A 34 -13.11 8.60 16.06
CA ASP A 34 -11.93 8.25 15.26
C ASP A 34 -12.01 6.82 14.69
N ALA A 35 -12.67 5.89 15.39
CA ALA A 35 -12.91 4.53 14.90
C ALA A 35 -13.75 4.47 13.60
N LYS A 36 -14.48 5.54 13.27
CA LYS A 36 -15.23 5.67 12.02
C LYS A 36 -14.43 6.35 10.90
N LYS A 37 -13.24 6.88 11.19
CA LYS A 37 -12.37 7.47 10.17
C LYS A 37 -11.81 6.35 9.29
N VAL A 38 -11.96 6.54 7.99
CA VAL A 38 -11.34 5.70 6.97
C VAL A 38 -9.99 6.32 6.62
N VAL A 39 -8.95 5.51 6.66
CA VAL A 39 -7.63 5.82 6.12
C VAL A 39 -7.35 4.86 4.98
N TYR A 40 -6.44 5.26 4.11
CA TYR A 40 -6.00 4.47 2.98
C TYR A 40 -4.55 4.11 3.19
N GLU A 41 -4.19 2.86 3.04
CA GLU A 41 -2.82 2.37 3.29
C GLU A 41 -2.29 1.77 1.99
N THR A 42 -1.14 2.27 1.52
CA THR A 42 -0.41 1.71 0.38
C THR A 42 0.82 0.99 0.92
N MET A 43 0.93 -0.29 0.59
CA MET A 43 2.02 -1.16 1.02
C MET A 43 2.68 -1.82 -0.19
N VAL A 44 3.98 -2.05 -0.08
CA VAL A 44 4.72 -2.85 -1.05
C VAL A 44 5.44 -3.98 -0.35
N PHE A 45 5.33 -5.19 -0.90
CA PHE A 45 5.97 -6.39 -0.42
C PHE A 45 6.78 -7.04 -1.53
N GLU A 46 7.90 -7.65 -1.18
CA GLU A 46 8.61 -8.54 -2.08
C GLU A 46 7.88 -9.89 -2.21
N ILE A 47 7.98 -10.50 -3.39
CA ILE A 47 7.55 -11.87 -3.66
C ILE A 47 8.80 -12.71 -3.90
N ILE A 48 8.99 -13.74 -3.08
CA ILE A 48 10.13 -14.65 -3.14
C ILE A 48 9.57 -16.08 -3.22
N ASN A 49 10.00 -16.87 -4.20
CA ASN A 49 9.50 -18.24 -4.43
C ASN A 49 7.96 -18.31 -4.48
N ASP A 50 7.34 -17.38 -5.20
CA ASP A 50 5.87 -17.23 -5.30
C ASP A 50 5.14 -16.91 -3.98
N GLU A 51 5.88 -16.59 -2.91
CA GLU A 51 5.33 -16.20 -1.61
C GLU A 51 5.54 -14.72 -1.30
N VAL A 52 4.44 -14.03 -0.95
CA VAL A 52 4.45 -12.62 -0.54
C VAL A 52 5.01 -12.50 0.88
N GLN A 53 6.02 -11.65 1.06
CA GLN A 53 6.69 -11.44 2.33
C GLN A 53 5.96 -10.41 3.21
N PHE A 54 4.73 -10.72 3.65
CA PHE A 54 3.85 -9.78 4.37
C PHE A 54 4.42 -9.19 5.68
N HIS A 55 5.38 -9.86 6.30
CA HIS A 55 5.99 -9.41 7.55
C HIS A 55 7.08 -8.34 7.34
N HIS A 56 7.50 -8.11 6.11
CA HIS A 56 8.58 -7.19 5.76
C HIS A 56 8.15 -6.27 4.61
N PRO A 57 7.20 -5.35 4.83
CA PRO A 57 6.86 -4.34 3.83
C PRO A 57 8.09 -3.47 3.56
N ILE A 58 8.43 -3.30 2.28
CA ILE A 58 9.51 -2.39 1.85
C ILE A 58 9.03 -0.94 1.75
N PHE A 59 7.72 -0.75 1.65
CA PHE A 59 7.06 0.55 1.67
C PHE A 59 5.73 0.39 2.42
N ASN A 60 5.41 1.36 3.27
CA ASN A 60 4.12 1.44 3.95
C ASN A 60 3.84 2.91 4.28
N GLU A 61 2.81 3.46 3.64
CA GLU A 61 2.35 4.82 3.90
C GLU A 61 0.83 4.90 4.02
N ARG A 62 0.37 5.88 4.79
CA ARG A 62 -1.06 6.11 5.07
C ARG A 62 -1.51 7.48 4.61
N TYR A 63 -2.72 7.52 4.07
CA TYR A 63 -3.34 8.70 3.50
C TYR A 63 -4.73 8.92 4.08
N ASN A 64 -5.14 10.18 4.15
CA ASN A 64 -6.47 10.55 4.60
C ASN A 64 -7.45 10.70 3.43
N MET A 65 -6.94 10.84 2.20
CA MET A 65 -7.75 10.93 0.98
C MET A 65 -7.50 9.74 0.04
N PRO A 66 -8.56 9.20 -0.60
CA PRO A 66 -8.41 8.09 -1.53
C PRO A 66 -7.58 8.46 -2.75
N ASP A 67 -7.76 9.68 -3.26
CA ASP A 67 -7.07 10.15 -4.48
C ASP A 67 -5.55 10.23 -4.28
N GLU A 68 -5.09 10.61 -3.07
CA GLU A 68 -3.68 10.60 -2.71
C GLU A 68 -3.12 9.16 -2.74
N ALA A 69 -3.84 8.21 -2.13
CA ALA A 69 -3.43 6.81 -2.11
C ALA A 69 -3.40 6.19 -3.51
N ILE A 70 -4.38 6.51 -4.37
CA ILE A 70 -4.44 6.07 -5.77
C ILE A 70 -3.27 6.68 -6.56
N SER A 71 -3.00 7.96 -6.36
CA SER A 71 -1.89 8.66 -7.01
C SER A 71 -0.56 8.04 -6.64
N GLU A 72 -0.33 7.77 -5.35
CA GLU A 72 0.91 7.14 -4.89
C GLU A 72 1.06 5.72 -5.45
N HIS A 73 -0.01 4.92 -5.39
CA HIS A 73 -0.02 3.57 -5.95
C HIS A 73 0.40 3.59 -7.43
N GLY A 74 -0.16 4.52 -8.21
CA GLY A 74 0.21 4.71 -9.61
C GLY A 74 1.64 5.20 -9.80
N ALA A 75 2.14 6.05 -8.91
CA ALA A 75 3.52 6.54 -8.94
C ALA A 75 4.53 5.41 -8.69
N ILE A 76 4.26 4.54 -7.70
CA ILE A 76 5.10 3.36 -7.39
C ILE A 76 5.14 2.40 -8.59
N ILE A 77 4.01 2.17 -9.27
CA ILE A 77 4.00 1.33 -10.48
C ILE A 77 4.87 1.93 -11.60
N LYS A 78 4.80 3.26 -11.78
CA LYS A 78 5.47 3.95 -12.89
C LYS A 78 6.97 4.16 -12.65
N HIS A 79 7.35 4.42 -11.41
CA HIS A 79 8.71 4.79 -11.01
C HIS A 79 9.16 4.03 -9.75
N PRO A 80 9.13 2.69 -9.75
CA PRO A 80 9.43 1.88 -8.57
C PRO A 80 10.82 2.13 -7.98
N GLU A 81 11.79 2.53 -8.81
CA GLU A 81 13.15 2.91 -8.41
C GLU A 81 13.22 4.07 -7.41
N ASN A 82 12.20 4.92 -7.36
CA ASN A 82 12.15 6.05 -6.42
C ASN A 82 11.67 5.64 -5.02
N PHE A 83 11.03 4.47 -4.90
CA PHE A 83 10.38 4.01 -3.67
C PHE A 83 11.10 2.83 -3.04
N PHE A 84 11.81 2.04 -3.83
CA PHE A 84 12.51 0.85 -3.35
C PHE A 84 14.00 1.15 -3.22
N ILE A 85 14.50 1.17 -1.97
CA ILE A 85 15.94 1.06 -1.74
C ILE A 85 16.28 -0.41 -1.94
N LEU A 86 16.72 -0.75 -3.15
CA LEU A 86 17.06 -2.13 -3.57
C LEU A 86 18.47 -2.55 -3.14
#